data_AF-A0A3S5BVN9-F1
#
_entry.id   AF-A0A3S5BVN9-F1
#
_cell.length_a   1.000
_cell.length_b   1.000
_cell.length_c   1.000
_cell.angle_alpha   90.00
_cell.angle_beta   90.00
_cell.angle_gamma   90.00
#
_symmetry.space_group_name_H-M   'P 1'
#
loop_
_entity.id
_entity.type
_entity.pdbx_description
1 polymer ?
#
loop_
_entity_poly.entity_id
_entity_poly.type
_entity_poly.pdbx_seq_one_letter_code
_entity_poly.pdbx_strand_id
1 'polypeptide(L)'
;MSVESLVFIIFGRLLVSIYIDVQLQDDETNLKTVDAIVIINGKEDVVYSKTVSLHLWLFGYELQDTAVVFCSQALYILSSKKKIEFLKPLESLVVEDIRIKLLTRDPTDKDKASIDKLIDAISKSKEGKNIGHFVRDKFGSDFAKLFVAAMKPKDFNFVDVSSVFSDLFAVKDIAEVDSIKKASEVTCTVFTKYLKEQIMDVIDEEKASLMLLSIWYKP
;
A
#
# COMPACT_ATOMS: atom_id res chain seq x y z
N MET A 1 -20.61 8.00 -14.80
CA MET A 1 -19.37 8.27 -14.04
C MET A 1 -18.34 7.26 -14.49
N SER A 2 -17.17 7.67 -14.98
CA SER A 2 -16.12 6.72 -15.38
C SER A 2 -15.50 6.07 -14.14
N VAL A 3 -14.93 4.86 -14.30
CA VAL A 3 -14.25 4.14 -13.20
C VAL A 3 -13.13 4.99 -12.60
N GLU A 4 -12.40 5.73 -13.44
CA GLU A 4 -11.35 6.66 -13.02
C GLU A 4 -11.88 7.79 -12.12
N SER A 5 -13.05 8.36 -12.43
CA SER A 5 -13.65 9.40 -11.59
C SER A 5 -14.02 8.88 -10.19
N LEU A 6 -14.47 7.62 -10.10
CA LEU A 6 -14.81 7.01 -8.81
C LEU A 6 -13.58 6.79 -7.94
N VAL A 7 -12.46 6.33 -8.53
CA VAL A 7 -11.18 6.14 -7.84
C VAL A 7 -10.72 7.45 -7.19
N PHE A 8 -10.84 8.59 -7.88
CA PHE A 8 -10.42 9.88 -7.35
C PHE A 8 -11.31 10.41 -6.21
N ILE A 9 -12.62 10.14 -6.26
CA ILE A 9 -13.53 10.47 -5.16
C ILE A 9 -13.19 9.63 -3.91
N ILE A 10 -12.95 8.33 -4.10
CA ILE A 10 -12.55 7.42 -3.02
C ILE A 10 -11.21 7.91 -2.43
N PHE A 11 -10.22 8.20 -3.28
CA PHE A 11 -8.93 8.73 -2.86
C PHE A 11 -9.09 9.95 -1.93
N GLY A 12 -9.92 10.92 -2.31
CA GLY A 12 -10.17 12.11 -1.47
C GLY A 12 -10.72 11.74 -0.09
N ARG A 13 -11.74 10.86 -0.04
CA ARG A 13 -12.34 10.38 1.22
C ARG A 13 -11.32 9.67 2.11
N LEU A 14 -10.50 8.79 1.53
CA LEU A 14 -9.50 8.03 2.25
C LEU A 14 -8.35 8.92 2.75
N LEU A 15 -7.98 9.94 1.97
CA LEU A 15 -7.00 10.94 2.37
C LEU A 15 -7.47 11.72 3.59
N VAL A 16 -8.74 12.15 3.62
CA VAL A 16 -9.34 12.79 4.81
C VAL A 16 -9.22 11.87 6.02
N SER A 17 -9.55 10.58 5.89
CA SER A 17 -9.44 9.61 6.99
C SER A 17 -8.03 9.54 7.56
N ILE A 18 -6.99 9.49 6.71
CA ILE A 18 -5.59 9.50 7.17
C ILE A 18 -5.29 10.76 7.96
N TYR A 19 -5.62 11.94 7.43
CA TYR A 19 -5.28 13.19 8.10
C TYR A 19 -6.07 13.38 9.39
N ILE A 20 -7.35 13.01 9.42
CA ILE A 20 -8.15 13.04 10.64
C ILE A 20 -7.55 12.11 11.69
N ASP A 21 -7.25 10.86 11.37
CA ASP A 21 -6.74 9.89 12.35
C ASP A 21 -5.32 10.26 12.83
N VAL A 22 -4.48 10.81 11.95
CA VAL A 22 -3.16 11.34 12.32
C VAL A 22 -3.27 12.54 13.27
N GLN A 23 -4.35 13.34 13.20
CA GLN A 23 -4.58 14.48 14.10
C GLN A 23 -5.33 14.10 15.38
N LEU A 24 -6.21 13.09 15.34
CA LEU A 24 -7.12 12.76 16.42
C LEU A 24 -6.62 11.66 17.38
N GLN A 25 -5.64 10.84 16.99
CA GLN A 25 -5.23 9.73 17.86
C GLN A 25 -4.45 10.18 19.11
N ASP A 26 -4.73 9.52 20.23
CA ASP A 26 -4.26 9.83 21.59
C ASP A 26 -2.76 9.53 21.82
N ASP A 27 -2.23 10.02 22.94
CA ASP A 27 -0.80 9.96 23.32
C ASP A 27 -0.23 8.52 23.41
N GLU A 28 -1.07 7.48 23.44
CA GLU A 28 -0.65 6.07 23.41
C GLU A 28 -0.07 5.64 22.06
N THR A 29 -0.44 6.33 20.99
CA THR A 29 0.13 6.13 19.64
C THR A 29 1.06 7.27 19.31
N ASN A 30 2.33 6.98 18.98
CA ASN A 30 3.38 7.98 18.68
C ASN A 30 3.05 8.93 17.50
N LEU A 31 1.86 8.88 16.91
CA LEU A 31 1.42 9.67 15.75
C LEU A 31 1.34 11.18 15.98
N LYS A 32 0.90 11.64 17.16
CA LYS A 32 0.89 13.09 17.43
C LYS A 32 2.27 13.70 17.26
N THR A 33 3.30 12.90 17.57
CA THR A 33 4.69 13.30 17.45
C THR A 33 5.23 13.23 16.02
N VAL A 34 4.53 12.56 15.09
CA VAL A 34 4.98 12.41 13.70
C VAL A 34 4.77 13.71 12.92
N ASP A 35 5.87 14.17 12.32
CA ASP A 35 5.94 15.40 11.54
C ASP A 35 5.59 15.18 10.07
N ALA A 36 6.00 14.05 9.51
CA ALA A 36 5.65 13.61 8.17
C ALA A 36 5.68 12.07 8.08
N ILE A 37 4.94 11.49 7.14
CA ILE A 37 4.96 10.04 6.86
C ILE A 37 5.52 9.82 5.46
N VAL A 38 6.50 8.93 5.34
CA VAL A 38 7.19 8.63 4.08
C VAL A 38 6.97 7.16 3.72
N ILE A 39 6.29 6.93 2.61
CA ILE A 39 6.03 5.61 2.06
C ILE A 39 6.72 5.50 0.71
N ILE A 40 7.63 4.54 0.57
CA ILE A 40 8.43 4.33 -0.64
C ILE A 40 8.10 2.94 -1.16
N ASN A 41 7.49 2.87 -2.34
CA ASN A 41 7.29 1.61 -3.04
C ASN A 41 8.36 1.44 -4.13
N GLY A 42 9.31 0.54 -3.91
CA GLY A 42 10.29 0.18 -4.93
C GLY A 42 9.75 -0.85 -5.92
N LYS A 43 10.33 -0.95 -7.11
CA LYS A 43 9.99 -2.01 -8.07
C LYS A 43 10.52 -3.37 -7.60
N GLU A 44 9.68 -4.14 -6.91
CA GLU A 44 9.94 -5.52 -6.49
C GLU A 44 8.65 -6.34 -6.47
N ASP A 45 8.73 -7.67 -6.66
CA ASP A 45 7.58 -8.58 -6.59
C ASP A 45 7.26 -8.94 -5.13
N VAL A 46 6.96 -7.93 -4.32
CA VAL A 46 6.54 -8.11 -2.93
C VAL A 46 5.02 -8.22 -2.88
N VAL A 47 4.51 -9.44 -2.68
CA VAL A 47 3.07 -9.73 -2.75
C VAL A 47 2.28 -9.12 -1.59
N TYR A 48 2.87 -9.00 -0.40
CA TYR A 48 2.19 -8.52 0.81
C TYR A 48 3.07 -7.57 1.61
N SER A 49 2.85 -6.26 1.43
CA SER A 49 3.45 -5.20 2.25
C SER A 49 2.39 -4.15 2.61
N LYS A 50 2.64 -3.39 3.69
CA LYS A 50 1.73 -2.28 4.06
C LYS A 50 1.79 -1.16 3.03
N THR A 51 2.94 -0.97 2.39
CA THR A 51 3.16 -0.06 1.28
C THR A 51 2.26 -0.39 0.09
N VAL A 52 2.28 -1.65 -0.36
CA VAL A 52 1.43 -2.11 -1.47
C VAL A 52 -0.05 -2.02 -1.08
N SER A 53 -0.39 -2.39 0.16
CA SER A 53 -1.76 -2.28 0.68
C SER A 53 -2.24 -0.83 0.65
N LEU A 54 -1.41 0.12 1.09
CA LEU A 54 -1.74 1.55 1.05
C LEU A 54 -1.92 2.04 -0.38
N HIS A 55 -1.09 1.60 -1.32
CA HIS A 55 -1.22 1.98 -2.73
C HIS A 55 -2.53 1.46 -3.34
N LEU A 56 -2.87 0.20 -3.09
CA LEU A 56 -4.14 -0.39 -3.54
C LEU A 56 -5.33 0.32 -2.89
N TRP A 57 -5.22 0.66 -1.61
CA TRP A 57 -6.28 1.35 -0.89
C TRP A 57 -6.51 2.77 -1.42
N LEU A 58 -5.45 3.56 -1.61
CA LEU A 58 -5.55 4.94 -2.11
C LEU A 58 -5.87 5.02 -3.61
N PHE A 59 -5.15 4.26 -4.44
CA PHE A 59 -5.15 4.44 -5.89
C PHE A 59 -5.93 3.35 -6.64
N GLY A 60 -6.32 2.26 -5.98
CA GLY A 60 -6.87 1.07 -6.62
C GLY A 60 -5.83 0.22 -7.38
N TYR A 61 -4.56 0.66 -7.43
CA TYR A 61 -3.48 0.01 -8.15
C TYR A 61 -2.14 0.17 -7.42
N GLU A 62 -1.25 -0.79 -7.63
CA GLU A 62 0.12 -0.67 -7.15
C GLU A 62 0.97 0.22 -8.08
N LEU A 63 1.44 1.34 -7.55
CA LEU A 63 2.41 2.19 -8.24
C LEU A 63 3.85 1.84 -7.82
N GLN A 64 4.56 1.06 -8.64
CA GLN A 64 5.99 0.77 -8.43
C GLN A 64 6.89 2.02 -8.58
N ASP A 65 8.09 2.00 -8.02
CA ASP A 65 9.04 3.15 -7.99
C ASP A 65 8.35 4.50 -7.75
N THR A 66 7.60 4.57 -6.66
CA THR A 66 6.78 5.72 -6.29
C THR A 66 7.01 6.05 -4.82
N ALA A 67 7.19 7.32 -4.51
CA ALA A 67 7.20 7.82 -3.14
C ALA A 67 5.94 8.62 -2.87
N VAL A 68 5.28 8.34 -1.75
CA VAL A 68 4.14 9.08 -1.22
C VAL A 68 4.54 9.66 0.13
N VAL A 69 4.48 10.98 0.25
CA VAL A 69 4.90 11.71 1.44
C VAL A 69 3.75 12.55 1.98
N PHE A 70 3.29 12.22 3.18
CA PHE A 70 2.25 12.96 3.89
C PHE A 70 2.92 14.01 4.78
N CYS A 71 2.72 15.28 4.46
CA CYS A 71 3.12 16.42 5.28
C CYS A 71 1.87 17.11 5.85
N SER A 72 2.02 17.88 6.93
CA SER A 72 0.92 18.58 7.62
C SER A 72 -0.08 19.34 6.74
N GLN A 73 0.35 19.90 5.60
CA GLN A 73 -0.50 20.70 4.69
C GLN A 73 -0.47 20.20 3.24
N ALA A 74 0.22 19.10 2.96
CA ALA A 74 0.37 18.63 1.59
C ALA A 74 0.69 17.15 1.51
N LEU A 75 0.09 16.49 0.52
CA LEU A 75 0.50 15.18 0.05
C LEU A 75 1.40 15.35 -1.17
N TYR A 76 2.60 14.80 -1.12
CA TYR A 76 3.48 14.75 -2.29
C TYR A 76 3.52 13.33 -2.87
N ILE A 77 3.42 13.21 -4.18
CA ILE A 77 3.58 11.95 -4.90
C ILE A 77 4.66 12.12 -5.95
N LEU A 78 5.75 11.36 -5.83
CA LEU A 78 6.83 11.31 -6.81
C LEU A 78 6.79 9.99 -7.56
N SER A 79 6.67 10.05 -8.89
CA SER A 79 6.64 8.85 -9.74
C SER A 79 7.09 9.15 -11.18
N SER A 80 7.04 8.15 -12.05
CA SER A 80 7.35 8.31 -13.47
C SER A 80 6.32 9.20 -14.18
N LYS A 81 6.74 9.84 -15.28
CA LYS A 81 5.88 10.77 -16.05
C LYS A 81 4.50 10.20 -16.38
N LYS A 82 4.44 8.96 -16.86
CA LYS A 82 3.17 8.28 -17.20
C LYS A 82 2.23 8.14 -16.00
N LYS A 83 2.77 7.78 -14.83
CA LYS A 83 2.01 7.63 -13.59
C LYS A 83 1.53 8.98 -13.08
N ILE A 84 2.38 10.01 -13.14
CA ILE A 84 2.01 11.37 -12.78
C ILE A 84 0.91 11.92 -13.69
N GLU A 85 0.99 11.68 -15.01
CA GLU A 85 -0.06 12.06 -15.95
C GLU A 85 -1.41 11.42 -15.63
N PHE A 86 -1.42 10.14 -15.22
CA PHE A 86 -2.62 9.46 -14.74
C PHE A 86 -3.18 10.08 -13.45
N LEU A 87 -2.31 10.50 -12.53
CA LEU A 87 -2.70 11.09 -11.24
C LEU A 87 -3.04 12.59 -11.32
N LYS A 88 -2.78 13.28 -12.44
CA LYS A 88 -3.06 14.73 -12.60
C LYS A 88 -4.44 15.19 -12.11
N PRO A 89 -5.55 14.44 -12.34
CA PRO A 89 -6.86 14.84 -11.82
C PRO A 89 -6.91 14.99 -10.29
N LEU A 90 -5.97 14.39 -9.55
CA LEU A 90 -5.88 14.54 -8.09
C LEU A 90 -5.44 15.94 -7.67
N GLU A 91 -4.65 16.68 -8.47
CA GLU A 91 -4.19 18.02 -8.09
C GLU A 91 -5.32 19.05 -8.01
N SER A 92 -6.43 18.80 -8.73
CA SER A 92 -7.63 19.64 -8.65
C SER A 92 -8.59 19.24 -7.53
N LEU A 93 -8.30 18.16 -6.78
CA LEU A 93 -9.09 17.82 -5.61
C LEU A 93 -8.75 18.78 -4.47
N VAL A 94 -9.79 19.40 -3.92
CA VAL A 94 -9.69 20.15 -2.68
C VAL A 94 -10.11 19.21 -1.56
N VAL A 95 -9.12 18.70 -0.83
CA VAL A 95 -9.33 17.81 0.32
C VAL A 95 -9.03 18.61 1.59
N GLU A 96 -10.07 19.28 2.12
CA GLU A 96 -9.93 20.26 3.20
C GLU A 96 -8.82 21.28 2.88
N ASP A 97 -7.82 21.43 3.76
CA ASP A 97 -6.65 22.30 3.57
C ASP A 97 -5.41 21.57 3.00
N ILE A 98 -5.54 20.30 2.64
CA ILE A 98 -4.42 19.48 2.14
C ILE A 98 -4.26 19.63 0.64
N ARG A 99 -3.08 20.10 0.22
CA ARG A 99 -2.73 20.23 -1.20
C ARG A 99 -2.05 18.97 -1.72
N ILE A 100 -2.54 18.42 -2.83
CA ILE A 100 -1.88 17.30 -3.52
C ILE A 100 -0.88 17.89 -4.53
N LYS A 101 0.38 17.45 -4.45
CA LYS A 101 1.48 17.91 -5.30
C LYS A 101 2.12 16.74 -6.01
N LEU A 102 2.12 16.76 -7.33
CA LEU A 102 2.70 15.70 -8.14
C LEU A 102 4.09 16.09 -8.63
N LEU A 103 5.08 15.23 -8.36
CA LEU A 103 6.46 15.40 -8.79
C LEU A 103 6.81 14.31 -9.80
N THR A 104 7.49 14.69 -10.88
CA THR A 104 7.95 13.74 -11.89
C THR A 104 9.41 13.37 -11.64
N ARG A 105 9.69 12.06 -11.73
CA ARG A 105 11.03 11.50 -11.73
C ARG A 105 11.83 11.97 -12.93
N ASP A 106 13.09 12.31 -12.71
CA ASP A 106 14.02 12.78 -13.74
C ASP A 106 15.23 11.84 -13.81
N PRO A 107 15.30 10.97 -14.83
CA PRO A 107 16.43 10.05 -14.97
C PRO A 107 17.75 10.77 -15.30
N THR A 108 17.72 12.02 -15.76
CA THR A 108 18.93 12.76 -16.17
C THR A 108 19.80 13.16 -14.97
N ASP A 109 19.19 13.47 -13.83
CA ASP A 109 19.88 13.81 -12.57
C ASP A 109 19.76 12.70 -11.51
N LYS A 110 19.26 11.53 -11.91
CA LYS A 110 18.96 10.38 -11.03
C LYS A 110 17.98 10.74 -9.90
N ASP A 111 16.91 11.45 -10.25
CA ASP A 111 15.83 11.88 -9.36
C ASP A 111 16.26 12.86 -8.26
N LYS A 112 17.49 13.37 -8.29
CA LYS A 112 18.10 14.12 -7.17
C LYS A 112 17.28 15.36 -6.81
N ALA A 113 16.99 16.23 -7.78
CA ALA A 113 16.26 17.47 -7.52
C ALA A 113 14.83 17.21 -7.01
N SER A 114 14.18 16.14 -7.49
CA SER A 114 12.83 15.76 -7.05
C SER A 114 12.83 15.17 -5.64
N ILE A 115 13.83 14.35 -5.29
CA ILE A 115 14.01 13.81 -3.94
C ILE A 115 14.38 14.94 -2.96
N ASP A 116 15.28 15.85 -3.34
CA ASP A 116 15.66 17.00 -2.51
C ASP A 116 14.45 17.89 -2.16
N LYS A 117 13.52 18.10 -3.11
CA LYS A 117 12.25 18.81 -2.86
C LYS A 117 11.37 18.10 -1.84
N LEU A 118 11.31 16.77 -1.86
CA LEU A 118 10.55 16.00 -0.88
C LEU A 118 11.19 16.09 0.50
N ILE A 119 12.51 15.96 0.59
CA ILE A 119 13.23 16.09 1.86
C ILE A 119 13.05 17.48 2.46
N ASP A 120 13.12 18.54 1.64
CA ASP A 120 12.83 19.91 2.06
C ASP A 120 11.38 20.05 2.56
N ALA A 121 10.41 19.45 1.88
CA ALA A 121 9.01 19.45 2.30
C ALA A 121 8.80 18.69 3.62
N ILE A 122 9.49 17.57 3.82
CA ILE A 122 9.49 16.81 5.07
C ILE A 122 10.04 17.66 6.22
N SER A 123 11.20 18.29 6.03
CA SER A 123 11.83 19.15 7.04
C SER A 123 11.00 20.39 7.40
N LYS A 124 10.12 20.85 6.49
CA LYS A 124 9.20 21.98 6.72
C LYS A 124 7.84 21.57 7.28
N SER A 125 7.56 20.26 7.37
CA SER A 125 6.32 19.77 7.93
C SER A 125 6.42 19.72 9.45
N LYS A 126 5.59 20.49 10.16
CA LYS A 126 5.67 20.62 11.63
C LYS A 126 7.12 20.90 12.09
N GLU A 127 7.71 20.07 12.96
CA GLU A 127 9.11 20.20 13.38
C GLU A 127 10.12 19.53 12.43
N GLY A 128 9.64 18.66 11.54
CA GLY A 128 10.45 17.96 10.56
C GLY A 128 11.49 17.00 11.13
N LYS A 129 11.27 16.45 12.33
CA LYS A 129 12.20 15.54 13.03
C LYS A 129 11.72 14.09 13.02
N ASN A 130 10.45 13.86 13.39
CA ASN A 130 9.89 12.53 13.57
C ASN A 130 9.21 12.05 12.29
N ILE A 131 9.82 11.10 11.61
CA ILE A 131 9.39 10.63 10.29
C ILE A 131 8.75 9.24 10.41
N GLY A 132 7.45 9.18 10.16
CA GLY A 132 6.70 7.94 10.13
C GLY A 132 7.06 7.08 8.92
N HIS A 133 7.26 5.78 9.13
CA HIS A 133 7.44 4.81 8.04
C HIS A 133 6.97 3.41 8.45
N PHE A 134 6.88 2.49 7.48
CA PHE A 134 6.66 1.07 7.77
C PHE A 134 7.99 0.36 7.99
N VAL A 135 8.33 0.03 9.24
CA VAL A 135 9.65 -0.53 9.62
C VAL A 135 9.99 -1.84 8.91
N ARG A 136 8.97 -2.65 8.61
CA ARG A 136 9.14 -3.98 7.97
C ARG A 136 9.22 -3.92 6.46
N ASP A 137 8.81 -2.81 5.85
CA ASP A 137 8.78 -2.67 4.40
C ASP A 137 10.13 -2.18 3.91
N LYS A 138 10.88 -3.04 3.23
CA LYS A 138 12.20 -2.74 2.68
C LYS A 138 12.22 -3.08 1.21
N PHE A 139 12.58 -2.11 0.40
CA PHE A 139 12.69 -2.26 -1.04
C PHE A 139 14.14 -2.02 -1.48
N GLY A 140 14.68 -2.97 -2.23
CA GLY A 140 16.03 -2.99 -2.78
C GLY A 140 16.17 -2.42 -4.20
N SER A 141 15.09 -1.92 -4.81
CA SER A 141 15.16 -1.19 -6.09
C SER A 141 16.10 0.02 -6.03
N ASP A 142 16.66 0.42 -7.18
CA ASP A 142 17.59 1.57 -7.25
C ASP A 142 16.93 2.86 -6.76
N PHE A 143 15.66 3.09 -7.13
CA PHE A 143 14.89 4.25 -6.66
C PHE A 143 14.77 4.27 -5.13
N ALA A 144 14.38 3.15 -4.52
CA ALA A 144 14.23 3.06 -3.07
C ALA A 144 15.57 3.27 -2.34
N LYS A 145 16.65 2.68 -2.84
CA LYS A 145 18.01 2.88 -2.30
C LYS A 145 18.45 4.34 -2.38
N LEU A 146 18.23 5.00 -3.51
CA LEU A 146 18.56 6.42 -3.69
C LEU A 146 17.79 7.30 -2.70
N PHE A 147 16.49 7.06 -2.55
CA PHE A 147 15.65 7.82 -1.62
C PHE A 147 16.10 7.64 -0.17
N VAL A 148 16.29 6.38 0.27
CA VAL A 148 16.78 6.08 1.62
C VAL A 148 18.15 6.69 1.87
N ALA A 149 19.06 6.65 0.88
CA ALA A 149 20.36 7.27 0.98
C ALA A 149 20.28 8.80 1.14
N ALA A 150 19.33 9.46 0.49
CA ALA A 150 19.13 10.90 0.61
C ALA A 150 18.52 11.32 1.98
N MET A 151 17.79 10.41 2.64
CA MET A 151 17.24 10.63 3.99
C MET A 151 18.30 10.49 5.10
N LYS A 152 19.34 9.65 4.92
CA LYS A 152 20.37 9.36 5.95
C LYS A 152 21.16 10.56 6.48
N PRO A 153 21.56 11.56 5.67
CA PRO A 153 22.33 12.71 6.17
C PRO A 153 21.51 13.66 7.06
N LYS A 154 20.20 13.44 7.18
CA LYS A 154 19.32 14.24 8.01
C LYS A 154 19.18 13.59 9.38
N ASP A 155 19.15 14.41 10.42
CA ASP A 155 18.97 13.98 11.81
C ASP A 155 17.48 13.68 12.10
N PHE A 156 16.92 12.76 11.30
CA PHE A 156 15.53 12.33 11.42
C PHE A 156 15.40 11.17 12.39
N ASN A 157 14.39 11.24 13.26
CA ASN A 157 13.96 10.14 14.11
C ASN A 157 12.87 9.34 13.39
N PHE A 158 13.13 8.06 13.10
CA PHE A 158 12.17 7.22 12.38
C PHE A 158 11.21 6.54 13.36
N VAL A 159 9.91 6.67 13.10
CA VAL A 159 8.83 6.13 13.93
C VAL A 159 8.01 5.11 13.13
N ASP A 160 7.72 3.95 13.71
CA ASP A 160 6.85 2.96 13.06
C ASP A 160 5.39 3.43 13.10
N VAL A 161 4.77 3.57 11.93
CA VAL A 161 3.33 3.89 11.79
C VAL A 161 2.50 2.67 11.39
N SER A 162 3.08 1.48 11.43
CA SER A 162 2.44 0.23 11.06
C SER A 162 1.09 -0.05 11.73
N SER A 163 1.00 0.10 13.05
CA SER A 163 -0.22 -0.21 13.81
C SER A 163 -1.37 0.68 13.36
N VAL A 164 -1.09 1.96 13.23
CA VAL A 164 -2.02 3.01 12.82
C VAL A 164 -2.68 2.70 11.49
N PHE A 165 -1.88 2.38 10.48
CA PHE A 165 -2.44 2.01 9.19
C PHE A 165 -3.17 0.67 9.24
N SER A 166 -2.83 -0.22 10.18
CA SER A 166 -3.59 -1.46 10.38
C SER A 166 -5.00 -1.15 10.92
N ASP A 167 -5.11 -0.18 11.84
CA ASP A 167 -6.39 0.28 12.39
C ASP A 167 -7.20 1.04 11.34
N LEU A 168 -6.55 1.92 10.57
CA LEU A 168 -7.14 2.64 9.44
C LEU A 168 -7.72 1.66 8.41
N PHE A 169 -6.98 0.61 8.09
CA PHE A 169 -7.45 -0.44 7.17
C PHE A 169 -8.49 -1.36 7.83
N ALA A 170 -8.64 -1.39 9.15
CA ALA A 170 -9.54 -2.36 9.79
C ALA A 170 -11.00 -2.11 9.43
N VAL A 171 -11.41 -0.83 9.38
CA VAL A 171 -12.78 -0.44 9.03
C VAL A 171 -12.95 -0.44 7.51
N LYS A 172 -13.78 -1.35 7.00
CA LYS A 172 -14.07 -1.48 5.57
C LYS A 172 -15.32 -0.73 5.18
N ASP A 173 -15.29 -0.10 4.00
CA ASP A 173 -16.48 0.42 3.37
C ASP A 173 -17.33 -0.68 2.70
N ILE A 174 -18.53 -0.32 2.25
CA ILE A 174 -19.47 -1.27 1.64
C ILE A 174 -18.88 -1.90 0.38
N ALA A 175 -18.15 -1.15 -0.44
CA ALA A 175 -17.57 -1.65 -1.69
C ALA A 175 -16.41 -2.63 -1.41
N GLU A 176 -15.61 -2.38 -0.39
CA GLU A 176 -14.56 -3.28 0.09
C GLU A 176 -15.17 -4.56 0.67
N VAL A 177 -16.21 -4.44 1.51
CA VAL A 177 -16.96 -5.58 2.06
C VAL A 177 -17.55 -6.44 0.94
N ASP A 178 -18.15 -5.84 -0.08
CA ASP A 178 -18.72 -6.57 -1.21
C ASP A 178 -17.64 -7.25 -2.07
N SER A 179 -16.46 -6.65 -2.19
CA SER A 179 -15.31 -7.27 -2.84
C SER A 179 -14.83 -8.50 -2.07
N ILE A 180 -14.79 -8.42 -0.73
CA ILE A 180 -14.44 -9.56 0.15
C ILE A 180 -15.47 -10.68 0.04
N LYS A 181 -16.78 -10.35 0.01
CA LYS A 181 -17.85 -11.34 -0.18
C LYS A 181 -17.70 -12.09 -1.51
N LYS A 182 -17.53 -11.35 -2.62
CA LYS A 182 -17.33 -11.95 -3.95
C LYS A 182 -16.09 -12.83 -3.99
N ALA A 183 -14.97 -12.38 -3.42
CA ALA A 183 -13.76 -13.19 -3.31
C ALA A 183 -14.03 -14.49 -2.54
N SER A 184 -14.74 -14.40 -1.41
CA SER A 184 -15.11 -15.54 -0.58
C SER A 184 -16.03 -16.52 -1.32
N GLU A 185 -17.02 -16.03 -2.06
CA GLU A 185 -17.92 -16.85 -2.89
C GLU A 185 -17.14 -17.62 -3.97
N VAL A 186 -16.19 -16.97 -4.63
CA VAL A 186 -15.32 -17.61 -5.61
C VAL A 186 -14.45 -18.68 -4.93
N THR A 187 -13.81 -18.38 -3.80
CA THR A 187 -13.01 -19.35 -3.03
C THR A 187 -13.84 -20.56 -2.61
N CYS A 188 -15.04 -20.36 -2.06
CA CYS A 188 -15.94 -21.43 -1.68
C CYS A 188 -16.38 -22.27 -2.89
N THR A 189 -16.63 -21.63 -4.03
CA THR A 189 -17.02 -22.31 -5.26
C THR A 189 -15.87 -23.18 -5.79
N VAL A 190 -14.66 -22.64 -5.87
CA VAL A 190 -13.46 -23.40 -6.29
C VAL A 190 -13.21 -24.57 -5.34
N PHE A 191 -13.32 -24.35 -4.03
CA PHE A 191 -13.16 -25.42 -3.06
C PHE A 191 -14.21 -26.52 -3.26
N THR A 192 -15.48 -26.15 -3.33
CA THR A 192 -16.59 -27.11 -3.32
C THR A 192 -16.74 -27.87 -4.63
N LYS A 193 -16.56 -27.19 -5.77
CA LYS A 193 -16.82 -27.75 -7.09
C LYS A 193 -15.60 -28.29 -7.81
N TYR A 194 -14.40 -27.99 -7.32
CA TYR A 194 -13.18 -28.45 -7.97
C TYR A 194 -12.29 -29.17 -6.97
N LEU A 195 -11.76 -28.47 -5.96
CA LEU A 195 -10.75 -29.06 -5.07
C LEU A 195 -11.30 -30.27 -4.30
N LYS A 196 -12.54 -30.18 -3.80
CA LYS A 196 -13.19 -31.27 -3.07
C LYS A 196 -13.37 -32.52 -3.95
N GLU A 197 -13.79 -32.35 -5.20
CA GLU A 197 -13.95 -33.47 -6.15
C GLU A 197 -12.62 -34.16 -6.41
N GLN A 198 -11.56 -33.37 -6.67
CA GLN A 198 -10.21 -33.90 -6.86
C GLN A 198 -9.70 -34.69 -5.64
N ILE A 199 -9.98 -34.23 -4.42
CA ILE A 199 -9.60 -34.96 -3.20
C ILE A 199 -10.38 -36.27 -3.08
N MET A 200 -11.69 -36.28 -3.39
CA MET A 200 -12.49 -37.50 -3.34
C MET A 200 -12.01 -38.54 -4.35
N ASP A 201 -11.70 -38.11 -5.58
CA ASP A 201 -11.18 -38.99 -6.64
C ASP A 201 -9.89 -39.68 -6.20
N VAL A 202 -8.92 -38.93 -5.65
CA VAL A 202 -7.65 -39.49 -5.15
C VAL A 202 -7.87 -40.52 -4.03
N ILE A 203 -8.79 -40.24 -3.09
CA ILE A 203 -9.11 -41.17 -1.99
C ILE A 203 -9.73 -42.46 -2.53
N ASP A 204 -10.63 -42.35 -3.50
CA ASP A 204 -11.29 -43.52 -4.08
C ASP A 204 -10.32 -44.37 -4.92
N GLU A 205 -9.38 -43.73 -5.64
CA GLU A 205 -8.28 -44.41 -6.35
C GLU A 205 -7.31 -45.15 -5.41
N GLU A 206 -6.94 -44.53 -4.27
CA GLU A 206 -6.11 -45.20 -3.25
C GLU A 206 -6.83 -46.40 -2.63
N LYS A 207 -8.12 -46.25 -2.29
CA LYS A 207 -8.92 -47.37 -1.77
C LYS A 207 -9.03 -48.50 -2.79
N ALA A 208 -9.24 -48.19 -4.06
CA ALA A 208 -9.29 -49.19 -5.13
C ALA A 208 -7.93 -49.93 -5.26
N SER A 209 -6.83 -49.19 -5.19
CA SER A 209 -5.47 -49.75 -5.23
C SER A 209 -5.17 -50.67 -4.05
N LEU A 210 -5.56 -50.28 -2.82
CA LEU A 210 -5.43 -51.09 -1.61
C LEU A 210 -6.32 -52.34 -1.64
N MET A 211 -7.53 -52.22 -2.19
CA MET A 211 -8.45 -53.34 -2.35
C MET A 211 -7.90 -54.38 -3.33
N LEU A 212 -7.34 -53.94 -4.47
CA LEU A 212 -6.67 -54.82 -5.43
C LEU A 212 -5.48 -55.53 -4.80
N LEU A 213 -4.61 -54.83 -4.06
CA LEU A 213 -3.51 -55.45 -3.32
C LEU A 213 -4.01 -56.51 -2.34
N SER A 214 -5.11 -56.27 -1.62
CA SER A 214 -5.69 -57.26 -0.69
C SER A 214 -6.29 -58.51 -1.38
N ILE A 215 -6.71 -58.39 -2.64
CA ILE A 215 -7.21 -59.50 -3.47
C ILE A 215 -6.02 -60.33 -4.00
N TRP A 216 -4.94 -59.68 -4.42
CA TRP A 216 -3.73 -60.33 -4.91
C TRP A 216 -2.86 -60.94 -3.80
N TYR A 217 -2.96 -60.43 -2.57
CA TYR A 217 -2.20 -60.89 -1.40
C TYR A 217 -3.06 -61.74 -0.43
N LYS A 218 -4.00 -62.52 -0.95
CA LYS A 218 -4.58 -63.64 -0.17
C LYS A 218 -3.68 -64.88 -0.35
N PRO A 219 -3.28 -65.55 0.74
CA PRO A 219 -2.48 -66.78 0.68
C PRO A 219 -3.24 -67.94 0.02
#